data_AF-A0A376P2C1-F1
#
_entry.id   AF-A0A376P2C1-F1
#
_cell.length_a   1.000
_cell.length_b   1.000
_cell.length_c   1.000
_cell.angle_alpha   90.00
_cell.angle_beta   90.00
_cell.angle_gamma   90.00
#
_symmetry.space_group_name_H-M   'P 1'
#
loop_
_entity.id
_entity.type
_entity.pdbx_description
1 polymer ?
#
loop_
_entity_poly.entity_id
_entity_poly.type
_entity_poly.pdbx_seq_one_letter_code
_entity_poly.pdbx_strand_id
1 'polypeptide(L)'
;MEAELRQNNTPPADKMIPGDGRTLVVHFDKFGNVEFTETVPDGALVCTLETFRFYLEKQGWTLVNRGAIKNMTVEQLLSLK
;
A
#
# COMPACT_ATOMS: atom_id res chain seq x y z
N MET A 1 -9.39 -0.22 -30.47
CA MET A 1 -10.03 0.68 -29.48
C MET A 1 -10.24 0.04 -28.10
N GLU A 2 -10.99 -1.06 -27.92
CA GLU A 2 -11.14 -1.68 -26.57
C GLU A 2 -9.90 -2.40 -26.03
N ALA A 3 -9.09 -3.01 -26.91
CA ALA A 3 -7.86 -3.70 -26.52
C ALA A 3 -6.75 -2.75 -26.01
N GLU A 4 -6.78 -1.49 -26.45
CA GLU A 4 -5.79 -0.45 -26.08
C GLU A 4 -6.10 0.17 -24.71
N LEU A 5 -7.37 0.14 -24.27
CA LEU A 5 -7.77 0.54 -22.93
C LEU A 5 -7.31 -0.48 -21.87
N ARG A 6 -7.25 -1.77 -22.21
CA ARG A 6 -6.85 -2.82 -21.26
C ARG A 6 -5.37 -2.78 -20.90
N GLN A 7 -4.49 -2.35 -21.82
CA GLN A 7 -3.04 -2.32 -21.57
C GLN A 7 -2.60 -1.22 -20.60
N ASN A 8 -3.34 -0.11 -20.50
CA ASN A 8 -3.01 0.99 -19.58
C ASN A 8 -3.56 0.83 -18.16
N ASN A 9 -4.38 -0.19 -17.92
CA ASN A 9 -5.11 -0.38 -16.66
C ASN A 9 -4.50 -1.42 -15.73
N THR A 10 -3.32 -1.98 -16.05
CA THR A 10 -2.53 -2.70 -15.05
C THR A 10 -1.69 -1.64 -14.33
N PRO A 11 -2.05 -1.22 -13.09
CA PRO A 11 -1.19 -0.31 -12.36
C PRO A 11 0.12 -1.07 -12.14
N PRO A 12 1.29 -0.47 -12.44
CA PRO A 12 2.55 -1.08 -12.03
C PRO A 12 2.45 -1.33 -10.52
N ALA A 13 2.82 -2.52 -10.05
CA ALA A 13 2.71 -2.93 -8.65
C ALA A 13 3.46 -1.99 -7.68
N ASP A 14 4.34 -1.12 -8.21
CA ASP A 14 5.10 -0.10 -7.49
C ASP A 14 4.40 1.27 -7.38
N LYS A 15 3.19 1.44 -7.94
CA LYS A 15 2.58 2.77 -8.07
C LYS A 15 1.86 3.17 -6.78
N MET A 16 2.53 3.96 -5.96
CA MET A 16 1.87 4.76 -4.92
C MET A 16 1.06 5.88 -5.59
N ILE A 17 -0.22 6.01 -5.23
CA ILE A 17 -1.12 7.02 -5.79
C ILE A 17 -1.23 8.17 -4.78
N PRO A 18 -0.75 9.39 -5.12
CA PRO A 18 -0.90 10.55 -4.25
C PRO A 18 -2.36 11.01 -4.21
N GLY A 19 -2.82 11.33 -3.01
CA GLY A 19 -4.06 12.05 -2.79
C GLY A 19 -3.89 13.54 -3.08
N ASP A 20 -4.84 14.08 -3.82
CA ASP A 20 -4.94 15.48 -4.21
C ASP A 20 -6.24 16.13 -3.69
N GLY A 21 -6.86 15.51 -2.68
CA GLY A 21 -8.17 15.90 -2.15
C GLY A 21 -9.37 15.60 -3.07
N ARG A 22 -9.13 15.09 -4.28
CA ARG A 22 -10.16 14.64 -5.24
C ARG A 22 -10.11 13.14 -5.54
N THR A 23 -9.02 12.50 -5.14
CA THR A 23 -8.82 11.07 -5.24
C THR A 23 -9.77 10.33 -4.29
N LEU A 24 -10.38 9.25 -4.79
CA LEU A 24 -11.35 8.43 -4.06
C LEU A 24 -10.88 6.96 -4.07
N VAL A 25 -10.86 6.32 -2.90
CA VAL A 25 -10.67 4.87 -2.79
C VAL A 25 -12.06 4.23 -2.71
N VAL A 26 -12.29 3.24 -3.55
CA VAL A 26 -13.55 2.48 -3.61
C VAL A 26 -13.30 1.07 -3.13
N HIS A 27 -14.01 0.67 -2.08
CA HIS A 27 -13.97 -0.68 -1.52
C HIS A 27 -15.10 -1.50 -2.12
N PHE A 28 -14.74 -2.65 -2.70
CA PHE A 28 -15.69 -3.57 -3.31
C PHE A 28 -15.95 -4.77 -2.40
N ASP A 29 -17.20 -5.21 -2.35
CA ASP A 29 -17.58 -6.45 -1.68
C ASP A 29 -17.13 -7.69 -2.49
N LYS A 30 -17.42 -8.88 -1.95
CA LYS A 30 -17.07 -10.17 -2.60
C LYS A 30 -17.78 -10.41 -3.93
N PHE A 31 -18.86 -9.69 -4.22
CA PHE A 31 -19.64 -9.78 -5.44
C PHE A 31 -19.27 -8.67 -6.44
N GLY A 32 -18.36 -7.76 -6.08
CA GLY A 32 -17.93 -6.64 -6.89
C GLY A 32 -18.83 -5.41 -6.80
N ASN A 33 -19.76 -5.36 -5.84
CA ASN A 33 -20.53 -4.14 -5.58
C ASN A 33 -19.72 -3.16 -4.75
N VAL A 34 -20.01 -1.87 -4.88
CA VAL A 34 -19.41 -0.85 -4.02
C VAL A 34 -19.94 -1.03 -2.60
N GLU A 35 -19.04 -1.33 -1.67
CA GLU A 35 -19.33 -1.46 -0.24
C GLU A 35 -19.18 -0.10 0.45
N PHE A 36 -18.10 0.62 0.17
CA PHE A 36 -17.79 1.92 0.77
C PHE A 36 -16.82 2.74 -0.08
N THR A 37 -16.81 4.06 0.11
CA THR A 37 -15.85 4.96 -0.52
C THR A 37 -15.24 5.93 0.49
N GLU A 38 -13.95 6.24 0.33
CA GLU A 38 -13.26 7.23 1.14
C GLU A 38 -12.48 8.22 0.28
N THR A 39 -12.53 9.50 0.65
CA THR A 39 -11.72 10.54 0.02
C THR A 39 -10.30 10.49 0.56
N VAL A 40 -9.32 10.54 -0.33
CA VAL A 40 -7.91 10.57 0.05
C VAL A 40 -7.51 12.01 0.35
N PRO A 41 -7.04 12.32 1.58
CA PRO A 41 -6.58 13.66 1.91
C PRO A 41 -5.41 14.10 1.04
N ASP A 42 -5.24 15.42 0.88
CA ASP A 42 -4.06 15.99 0.24
C ASP A 42 -2.78 15.56 0.99
N GLY A 43 -1.77 15.13 0.23
CA GLY A 43 -0.49 14.67 0.79
C GLY A 43 -0.50 13.24 1.35
N ALA A 44 -1.63 12.53 1.34
CA ALA A 44 -1.66 11.10 1.64
C ALA A 44 -1.27 10.27 0.40
N LEU A 45 -0.87 9.00 0.62
CA LEU A 45 -0.54 8.05 -0.44
C LEU A 45 -1.39 6.79 -0.29
N VAL A 46 -2.04 6.37 -1.37
CA VAL A 46 -2.72 5.09 -1.46
C VAL A 46 -1.76 4.06 -2.05
N CYS A 47 -1.58 2.96 -1.35
CA CYS A 47 -0.76 1.85 -1.81
C CYS A 47 -1.17 0.55 -1.12
N THR A 48 -0.75 -0.58 -1.67
CA THR A 48 -0.88 -1.86 -0.97
C THR A 48 0.16 -1.95 0.15
N LEU A 49 -0.07 -2.83 1.13
CA LEU A 49 0.88 -3.08 2.20
C LEU A 49 2.25 -3.55 1.67
N GLU A 50 2.26 -4.32 0.58
CA GLU A 50 3.48 -4.82 -0.06
C GLU A 50 4.29 -3.67 -0.66
N THR A 51 3.64 -2.80 -1.45
CA THR A 51 4.27 -1.61 -2.03
C THR A 51 4.81 -0.68 -0.93
N PHE A 52 4.05 -0.51 0.16
CA PHE A 52 4.47 0.29 1.31
C PHE A 52 5.72 -0.27 1.99
N ARG A 53 5.75 -1.59 2.21
CA ARG A 53 6.92 -2.27 2.77
C ARG A 53 8.15 -2.06 1.90
N PHE A 54 8.04 -2.28 0.59
CA PHE A 54 9.15 -2.11 -0.34
C PHE A 54 9.68 -0.66 -0.37
N TYR A 55 8.78 0.32 -0.30
CA TYR A 55 9.15 1.73 -0.20
C TYR A 55 9.95 2.02 1.08
N LEU A 56 9.49 1.52 2.23
CA LEU A 56 10.21 1.68 3.50
C LEU A 56 11.61 1.05 3.43
N GLU A 57 11.72 -0.16 2.88
CA GLU A 57 12.99 -0.88 2.74
C GLU A 57 13.99 -0.09 1.87
N LYS A 58 13.53 0.53 0.76
CA LYS A 58 14.35 1.45 -0.05
C LYS A 58 14.86 2.67 0.72
N GLN A 59 14.13 3.12 1.73
CA GLN A 59 14.51 4.26 2.59
C GLN A 59 15.33 3.82 3.82
N GLY A 60 15.70 2.54 3.92
CA GLY A 60 16.45 1.99 5.06
C GLY A 60 15.59 1.71 6.30
N TRP A 61 14.27 1.59 6.13
CA TRP A 61 13.33 1.26 7.20
C TRP A 61 12.77 -0.15 7.01
N THR A 62 12.65 -0.92 8.10
CA THR A 62 12.03 -2.26 8.06
C THR A 62 10.67 -2.24 8.76
N LEU A 63 9.64 -2.74 8.09
CA LEU A 63 8.30 -2.88 8.67
C LEU A 63 8.21 -4.16 9.51
N VAL A 64 7.97 -4.02 10.82
CA VAL A 64 7.91 -5.15 11.76
C VAL A 64 6.63 -5.10 12.58
N ASN A 65 5.98 -6.25 12.77
CA ASN A 65 4.82 -6.34 13.65
C ASN A 65 5.22 -6.05 15.11
N ARG A 66 4.54 -5.09 15.74
CA ARG A 66 4.84 -4.67 17.12
C ARG A 66 4.77 -5.82 18.14
N GLY A 67 3.86 -6.78 17.96
CA GLY A 67 3.77 -7.96 18.82
C GLY A 67 4.96 -8.89 18.68
N ALA A 68 5.51 -9.02 17.47
CA ALA A 68 6.72 -9.78 17.22
C ALA A 68 7.94 -9.14 17.91
N ILE A 69 8.07 -7.81 17.86
CA ILE A 69 9.15 -7.07 18.53
C ILE A 69 9.17 -7.35 20.04
N LYS A 70 8.01 -7.39 20.70
CA LYS A 70 7.93 -7.61 22.15
C LYS A 70 8.48 -8.98 22.60
N ASN A 71 8.47 -9.95 21.70
CA ASN A 71 8.93 -11.31 21.98
C ASN A 71 10.34 -11.59 21.44
N MET A 72 10.99 -10.60 20.80
CA MET A 72 12.35 -10.72 20.31
C MET A 72 13.37 -10.42 21.41
N THR A 73 14.48 -11.15 21.41
CA THR A 73 15.67 -10.72 22.16
C THR A 73 16.30 -9.51 21.48
N VAL A 74 17.15 -8.78 22.22
CA VAL A 74 17.92 -7.66 21.67
C VAL A 74 18.78 -8.12 20.49
N GLU A 75 19.40 -9.29 20.59
CA GLU A 75 20.21 -9.87 19.51
C GLU A 75 19.38 -10.13 18.24
N GLN A 76 18.17 -10.68 18.40
CA GLN A 76 17.26 -10.91 17.28
C GLN A 76 16.83 -9.59 16.62
N LEU A 77 16.54 -8.56 17.43
CA LEU A 77 16.18 -7.23 16.93
C LEU A 77 17.32 -6.60 16.12
N LEU A 78 18.56 -6.69 16.62
CA LEU A 78 19.75 -6.15 15.95
C LEU A 78 20.14 -6.95 14.69
N SER A 79 19.67 -8.19 14.57
CA SER A 79 19.88 -9.04 13.39
C SER A 79 18.86 -8.83 12.26
N LEU A 80 17.82 -8.02 12.50
CA LEU A 80 16.86 -7.65 11.47
C LEU A 80 17.59 -6.87 10.37
N LYS A 81 17.46 -7.35 9.14
CA LYS A 81 18.00 -6.69 7.95
C LYS A 81 17.09 -5.58 7.46
#